data_AF-A0A966GK12-F1
#
_entry.id   AF-A0A966GK12-F1
#
_cell.length_a   1.000
_cell.length_b   1.000
_cell.length_c   1.000
_cell.angle_alpha   90.00
_cell.angle_beta   90.00
_cell.angle_gamma   90.00
#
_symmetry.space_group_name_H-M   'P 1'
#
loop_
_entity.id
_entity.type
_entity.pdbx_description
1 polymer ?
#
loop_
_entity_poly.entity_id
_entity_poly.type
_entity_poly.pdbx_seq_one_letter_code
_entity_poly.pdbx_strand_id
1 'polypeptide(L)'
;MIEIHSDNGSKYINRIIAELLNKLLIKQTKTRPRHSNDSRLAETKNESVILKYIGYIYISKKYAESVNEFYQNVFNEYLNYHRPCGFPETKINAKGKEIKTYPKENYMTPYEKFKSLKDAKQYLKPGLTFMDLDKIAYAHSDIDYAKYMQKEKFKMLKIVSDV
;
A
#
# COMPACT_ATOMS: atom_id res chain seq x y z
N MET A 1 22.14 7.51 -2.44
CA MET A 1 21.47 8.67 -3.06
C MET A 1 19.98 8.36 -3.13
N ILE A 2 19.13 9.24 -2.60
CA ILE A 2 17.67 9.04 -2.57
C ILE A 2 17.08 9.75 -3.79
N GLU A 3 16.18 9.07 -4.50
CA GLU A 3 15.48 9.60 -5.66
C GLU A 3 13.96 9.46 -5.48
N ILE A 4 13.22 10.49 -5.91
CA ILE A 4 11.75 10.51 -5.94
C ILE A 4 11.29 10.51 -7.40
N HIS A 5 10.41 9.57 -7.73
CA HIS A 5 9.74 9.49 -9.02
C HIS A 5 8.31 10.04 -8.87
N SER A 6 8.03 11.23 -9.45
CA SER A 6 6.71 11.86 -9.37
C SER A 6 5.98 11.87 -10.72
N ASP A 7 4.66 12.04 -10.68
CA ASP A 7 3.90 12.39 -11.89
C ASP A 7 4.24 13.82 -12.36
N ASN A 8 3.70 14.20 -13.53
CA ASN A 8 3.89 15.54 -14.13
C ASN A 8 2.96 16.62 -13.55
N GLY A 9 2.25 16.32 -12.46
CA GLY A 9 1.32 17.25 -11.83
C GLY A 9 2.05 18.44 -11.20
N SER A 10 1.47 19.63 -11.36
CA SER A 10 1.98 20.87 -10.76
C SER A 10 2.11 20.82 -9.23
N LYS A 11 1.36 19.92 -8.58
CA LYS A 11 1.46 19.62 -7.15
C LYS A 11 2.84 19.05 -6.74
N TYR A 12 3.56 18.37 -7.63
CA TYR A 12 4.90 17.85 -7.38
C TYR A 12 5.99 18.59 -8.14
N ILE A 13 5.65 19.18 -9.29
CA ILE A 13 6.57 19.96 -10.12
C ILE A 13 6.31 21.45 -9.85
N ASN A 14 6.89 21.96 -8.77
CA ASN A 14 6.84 23.39 -8.42
C ASN A 14 8.12 23.85 -7.70
N ARG A 15 8.28 25.17 -7.59
CA ARG A 15 9.49 25.79 -7.03
C ARG A 15 9.74 25.41 -5.57
N ILE A 16 8.69 25.33 -4.76
CA ILE A 16 8.78 25.00 -3.32
C ILE A 16 9.31 23.57 -3.15
N ILE A 17 8.77 22.61 -3.89
CA ILE A 17 9.23 21.23 -3.85
C ILE A 17 10.68 21.12 -4.36
N ALA A 18 11.02 21.81 -5.45
CA ALA A 18 12.38 21.80 -5.98
C ALA A 18 13.40 22.33 -4.97
N GLU A 19 13.10 23.45 -4.30
CA GLU A 19 13.95 24.03 -3.25
C GLU A 19 14.15 23.04 -2.08
N LEU A 20 13.06 22.40 -1.63
CA LEU A 20 13.12 21.41 -0.55
C LEU A 20 13.97 20.19 -0.91
N LEU A 21 13.76 19.61 -2.11
CA LEU A 21 14.48 18.42 -2.54
C LEU A 21 15.96 18.71 -2.77
N ASN A 22 16.29 19.88 -3.33
CA ASN A 22 17.69 20.32 -3.47
C ASN A 22 18.38 20.47 -2.10
N LYS A 23 17.70 21.07 -1.11
CA LYS A 23 18.23 21.19 0.25
C LYS A 23 18.51 19.83 0.89
N LEU A 24 17.67 18.84 0.61
CA LEU A 24 17.82 17.48 1.13
C LEU A 24 18.75 16.59 0.27
N LEU A 25 19.32 17.13 -0.82
CA LEU A 25 20.11 16.38 -1.80
C LEU A 25 19.36 15.16 -2.38
N ILE A 26 18.04 15.32 -2.56
CA ILE A 26 17.16 14.30 -3.13
C ILE A 26 16.94 14.63 -4.60
N LYS A 27 17.21 13.66 -5.47
CA LYS A 27 16.95 13.81 -6.90
C LYS A 27 15.47 13.59 -7.19
N GLN A 28 14.87 14.42 -8.04
CA GLN A 28 13.50 14.20 -8.55
C GLN A 28 13.57 13.81 -10.03
N THR A 29 12.85 12.76 -10.40
CA THR A 29 12.55 12.44 -11.79
C THR A 29 11.05 12.37 -12.01
N LYS A 30 10.63 12.59 -13.25
CA LYS A 30 9.23 12.71 -13.63
C LYS A 30 8.86 11.69 -14.71
N THR A 31 7.62 11.21 -14.67
CA THR A 31 7.04 10.34 -15.70
C THR A 31 7.13 10.99 -17.08
N ARG A 32 7.45 10.21 -18.12
CA ARG A 32 7.43 10.73 -19.49
C ARG A 32 5.98 10.92 -19.98
N PRO A 33 5.70 11.96 -20.78
CA PRO A 33 4.38 12.14 -21.38
C PRO A 33 3.96 10.90 -22.18
N ARG A 34 2.72 10.43 -21.98
CA ARG A 34 2.12 9.26 -22.67
C ARG A 34 2.82 7.91 -22.40
N HIS A 35 3.54 7.77 -21.28
CA HIS A 35 4.12 6.50 -20.86
C HIS A 35 3.53 6.02 -19.52
N SER A 36 2.40 5.30 -19.59
CA SER A 36 1.71 4.74 -18.41
C SER A 36 2.55 3.73 -17.61
N ASN A 37 3.56 3.13 -18.24
CA ASN A 37 4.43 2.17 -17.58
C ASN A 37 5.33 2.80 -16.49
N ASP A 38 5.59 4.10 -16.56
CA ASP A 38 6.50 4.79 -15.62
C ASP A 38 5.89 4.90 -14.20
N SER A 39 4.56 4.99 -14.07
CA SER A 39 3.82 5.08 -12.80
C SER A 39 2.99 3.84 -12.46
N ARG A 40 3.10 2.77 -13.27
CA ARG A 40 2.22 1.59 -13.22
C ARG A 40 2.02 0.99 -11.84
N LEU A 41 3.07 0.90 -11.03
CA LEU A 41 2.99 0.30 -9.69
C LEU A 41 2.13 1.15 -8.73
N ALA A 42 2.32 2.46 -8.76
CA ALA A 42 1.55 3.40 -7.94
C ALA A 42 0.07 3.40 -8.36
N GLU A 43 -0.20 3.43 -9.67
CA GLU A 43 -1.56 3.37 -10.22
C GLU A 43 -2.25 2.05 -9.87
N THR A 44 -1.57 0.92 -10.07
CA THR A 44 -2.11 -0.41 -9.73
C THR A 44 -2.48 -0.50 -8.25
N LYS A 45 -1.64 0.06 -7.35
CA LYS A 45 -1.94 0.07 -5.91
C LYS A 45 -3.07 1.03 -5.56
N ASN A 46 -3.14 2.19 -6.21
CA ASN A 46 -4.25 3.11 -6.03
C ASN A 46 -5.58 2.45 -6.37
N GLU A 47 -5.67 1.73 -7.49
CA GLU A 47 -6.89 1.02 -7.88
C GLU A 47 -7.18 -0.19 -6.99
N SER A 48 -6.21 -1.09 -6.81
CA SER A 48 -6.43 -2.36 -6.13
C SER A 48 -6.57 -2.27 -4.61
N VAL A 49 -6.09 -1.18 -4.00
CA VAL A 49 -6.08 -0.97 -2.55
C VAL A 49 -6.86 0.29 -2.17
N ILE A 50 -6.45 1.47 -2.62
CA ILE A 50 -7.02 2.74 -2.12
C ILE A 50 -8.49 2.87 -2.55
N LEU A 51 -8.74 2.86 -3.86
CA LEU A 51 -10.08 3.01 -4.44
C LEU A 51 -10.97 1.81 -4.11
N LYS A 52 -10.42 0.60 -4.02
CA LYS A 52 -11.18 -0.59 -3.62
C LYS A 52 -11.79 -0.47 -2.22
N TYR A 53 -11.12 0.23 -1.30
CA TYR A 53 -11.56 0.31 0.11
C TYR A 53 -12.32 1.59 0.45
N ILE A 54 -11.90 2.74 -0.10
CA ILE A 54 -12.58 4.03 0.09
C ILE A 54 -13.73 4.24 -0.90
N GLY A 55 -13.63 3.66 -2.09
CA GLY A 55 -14.56 3.91 -3.19
C GLY A 55 -14.19 5.15 -4.01
N TYR A 56 -15.08 5.51 -4.93
CA TYR A 56 -14.92 6.66 -5.84
C TYR A 56 -15.62 7.91 -5.26
N ILE A 57 -15.20 8.34 -4.08
CA ILE A 57 -15.75 9.53 -3.43
C ILE A 57 -14.81 10.73 -3.59
N TYR A 58 -15.38 11.92 -3.77
CA TYR A 58 -14.62 13.15 -3.68
C TYR A 58 -14.33 13.47 -2.22
N ILE A 59 -13.06 13.69 -1.89
CA ILE A 59 -12.63 14.09 -0.55
C ILE A 59 -12.00 15.48 -0.65
N SER A 60 -12.62 16.46 0.02
CA SER A 60 -12.05 17.81 0.11
C SER A 60 -10.70 17.80 0.83
N LYS A 61 -9.75 18.63 0.35
CA LYS A 61 -8.40 18.75 0.93
C LYS A 61 -8.43 19.01 2.45
N LYS A 62 -9.44 19.71 2.97
CA LYS A 62 -9.58 20.01 4.41
C LYS A 62 -9.66 18.75 5.28
N TYR A 63 -10.02 17.60 4.71
CA TYR A 63 -10.12 16.32 5.42
C TYR A 63 -8.91 15.41 5.22
N ALA A 64 -7.85 15.87 4.54
CA ALA A 64 -6.67 15.04 4.25
C ALA A 64 -6.02 14.47 5.51
N GLU A 65 -6.03 15.22 6.61
CA GLU A 65 -5.49 14.78 7.90
C GLU A 65 -6.28 13.60 8.47
N SER A 66 -7.62 13.70 8.55
CA SER A 66 -8.47 12.62 9.05
C SER A 66 -8.35 11.34 8.21
N VAL A 67 -8.20 11.48 6.89
CA VAL A 67 -7.95 10.34 5.99
C VAL A 67 -6.57 9.74 6.25
N ASN A 68 -5.54 10.56 6.42
CA ASN A 68 -4.19 10.09 6.73
C ASN A 68 -4.13 9.36 8.06
N GLU A 69 -4.80 9.86 9.09
CA GLU A 69 -4.90 9.20 10.40
C GLU A 69 -5.54 7.82 10.29
N PHE A 70 -6.66 7.70 9.57
CA PHE A 70 -7.29 6.42 9.30
C PHE A 70 -6.33 5.44 8.60
N TYR A 71 -5.59 5.93 7.59
CA TYR A 71 -4.64 5.09 6.88
C TYR A 71 -3.49 4.61 7.76
N GLN A 72 -2.86 5.54 8.49
CA GLN A 72 -1.68 5.27 9.29
C GLN A 72 -1.98 4.40 10.50
N ASN A 73 -3.08 4.69 11.20
CA ASN A 73 -3.36 4.10 12.51
C ASN A 73 -4.28 2.86 12.43
N VAL A 74 -4.96 2.64 11.30
CA VAL A 74 -5.95 1.56 11.18
C VAL A 74 -5.76 0.75 9.90
N PHE A 75 -5.84 1.39 8.73
CA PHE A 75 -5.92 0.65 7.47
C PHE A 75 -4.63 -0.08 7.11
N ASN A 76 -3.47 0.52 7.36
CA ASN A 76 -2.19 -0.08 7.00
C ASN A 76 -1.91 -1.35 7.80
N GLU A 77 -2.32 -1.41 9.06
CA GLU A 77 -2.19 -2.62 9.87
C GLU A 77 -3.13 -3.71 9.35
N TYR A 78 -4.41 -3.38 9.12
CA TYR A 78 -5.35 -4.31 8.49
C TYR A 78 -4.81 -4.86 7.16
N LEU A 79 -4.32 -3.98 6.29
CA LEU A 79 -3.86 -4.34 4.96
C LEU A 79 -2.68 -5.32 5.01
N ASN A 80 -1.74 -5.11 5.93
CA ASN A 80 -0.49 -5.87 5.98
C ASN A 80 -0.58 -7.14 6.85
N TYR A 81 -1.40 -7.13 7.90
CA TYR A 81 -1.41 -8.20 8.90
C TYR A 81 -2.69 -9.03 8.92
N HIS A 82 -3.81 -8.51 8.40
CA HIS A 82 -5.13 -9.17 8.55
C HIS A 82 -5.88 -9.40 7.24
N ARG A 83 -5.40 -8.84 6.12
CA ARG A 83 -6.05 -9.00 4.82
C ARG A 83 -5.54 -10.26 4.10
N PRO A 84 -6.38 -11.28 3.87
CA PRO A 84 -5.98 -12.42 3.07
C PRO A 84 -5.72 -12.01 1.61
N CYS A 85 -4.58 -12.44 1.08
CA CYS A 85 -4.15 -12.16 -0.28
C CYS A 85 -3.84 -13.46 -1.01
N GLY A 86 -4.36 -13.63 -2.23
CA GLY A 86 -4.03 -14.77 -3.08
C GLY A 86 -2.67 -14.55 -3.76
N PHE A 87 -1.68 -15.38 -3.42
CA PHE A 87 -0.38 -15.36 -4.09
C PHE A 87 -0.38 -16.35 -5.27
N PRO A 88 0.01 -15.90 -6.49
CA PRO A 88 -0.07 -16.75 -7.67
C PRO A 88 1.06 -17.77 -7.75
N GLU A 89 0.74 -18.92 -8.32
CA GLU A 89 1.70 -19.85 -8.91
C GLU A 89 1.69 -19.71 -10.43
N THR A 90 2.87 -19.78 -11.04
CA THR A 90 3.01 -19.77 -12.50
C THR A 90 3.17 -21.19 -13.00
N LYS A 91 2.27 -21.63 -13.87
CA LYS A 91 2.32 -22.92 -14.56
C LYS A 91 2.50 -22.68 -16.06
N ILE A 92 3.35 -23.46 -16.69
CA ILE A 92 3.53 -23.42 -18.15
C ILE A 92 2.57 -24.45 -18.75
N ASN A 93 1.71 -24.02 -19.67
CA ASN A 93 0.80 -24.95 -20.35
C ASN A 93 1.52 -25.76 -21.44
N ALA A 94 0.84 -26.76 -22.00
CA ALA A 94 1.38 -27.60 -23.09
C ALA A 94 1.78 -26.80 -24.35
N LYS A 95 1.35 -25.55 -24.48
CA LYS A 95 1.68 -24.63 -25.59
C LYS A 95 2.79 -23.63 -25.23
N GLY A 96 3.47 -23.79 -24.08
CA GLY A 96 4.54 -22.89 -23.63
C GLY A 96 4.06 -21.55 -23.06
N LYS A 97 2.76 -21.32 -22.88
CA LYS A 97 2.21 -20.08 -22.31
C LYS A 97 2.18 -20.15 -20.78
N GLU A 98 2.66 -19.10 -20.13
CA GLU A 98 2.52 -18.91 -18.69
C GLU A 98 1.07 -18.64 -18.29
N ILE A 99 0.58 -19.42 -17.34
CA ILE A 99 -0.74 -19.29 -16.71
C ILE A 99 -0.52 -19.08 -15.21
N LYS A 100 -1.14 -18.04 -14.67
CA LYS A 100 -1.14 -17.79 -13.23
C LYS A 100 -2.37 -18.43 -12.59
N THR A 101 -2.14 -19.35 -11.65
CA THR A 101 -3.18 -19.95 -10.82
C THR A 101 -3.08 -19.40 -9.40
N TYR A 102 -4.20 -19.38 -8.66
CA TYR A 102 -4.24 -18.91 -7.26
C TYR A 102 -4.75 -20.04 -6.35
N PRO A 103 -3.90 -21.02 -6.01
CA PRO A 103 -4.28 -22.12 -5.12
C PRO A 103 -4.74 -21.59 -3.76
N LYS A 104 -5.68 -22.30 -3.12
CA LYS A 104 -6.24 -21.89 -1.83
C LYS A 104 -5.17 -21.89 -0.74
N GLU A 105 -4.21 -22.79 -0.85
CA GLU A 105 -3.08 -22.99 0.06
C GLU A 105 -2.12 -21.79 0.06
N ASN A 106 -2.15 -20.99 -1.00
CA ASN A 106 -1.32 -19.78 -1.15
C ASN A 106 -2.05 -18.50 -0.71
N TYR A 107 -3.23 -18.61 -0.10
CA TYR A 107 -3.87 -17.48 0.54
C TYR A 107 -3.26 -17.28 1.93
N MET A 108 -2.68 -16.11 2.13
CA MET A 108 -2.06 -15.70 3.38
C MET A 108 -2.06 -14.17 3.46
N THR A 109 -1.81 -13.61 4.64
CA THR A 109 -1.65 -12.16 4.78
C THR A 109 -0.30 -11.72 4.20
N PRO A 110 -0.13 -10.43 3.82
CA PRO A 110 1.16 -9.95 3.34
C PRO A 110 2.31 -10.22 4.33
N TYR A 111 2.06 -10.10 5.63
CA TYR A 111 3.04 -10.41 6.66
C TYR A 111 3.42 -11.89 6.69
N GLU A 112 2.43 -12.79 6.66
CA GLU A 112 2.68 -14.24 6.59
C GLU A 112 3.47 -14.60 5.33
N LYS A 113 3.13 -13.98 4.18
CA LYS A 113 3.91 -14.18 2.95
C LYS A 113 5.33 -13.72 3.12
N PHE A 114 5.53 -12.53 3.68
CA PHE A 114 6.84 -11.99 3.93
C PHE A 114 7.68 -12.95 4.81
N LYS A 115 7.10 -13.46 5.89
CA LYS A 115 7.74 -14.42 6.81
C LYS A 115 8.09 -15.75 6.13
N SER A 116 7.30 -16.19 5.14
CA SER A 116 7.55 -17.41 4.36
C SER A 116 8.68 -17.31 3.32
N LEU A 117 9.19 -16.11 3.02
CA LEU A 117 10.23 -15.93 2.01
C LEU A 117 11.57 -16.52 2.49
N LYS A 118 12.35 -17.05 1.55
CA LYS A 118 13.74 -17.43 1.83
C LYS A 118 14.53 -16.18 2.25
N ASP A 119 15.30 -16.31 3.33
CA ASP A 119 16.14 -15.24 3.87
C ASP A 119 15.36 -13.94 4.21
N ALA A 120 14.09 -14.06 4.61
CA ALA A 120 13.20 -12.92 4.85
C ALA A 120 13.76 -11.88 5.86
N LYS A 121 14.56 -12.34 6.83
CA LYS A 121 15.20 -11.49 7.86
C LYS A 121 16.06 -10.37 7.25
N GLN A 122 16.64 -10.57 6.06
CA GLN A 122 17.50 -9.57 5.43
C GLN A 122 16.76 -8.28 5.03
N TYR A 123 15.43 -8.37 4.85
CA TYR A 123 14.59 -7.26 4.44
C TYR A 123 13.99 -6.49 5.63
N LEU A 124 14.27 -6.92 6.87
CA LEU A 124 13.89 -6.17 8.06
C LEU A 124 14.76 -4.92 8.21
N LYS A 125 14.17 -3.85 8.74
CA LYS A 125 14.94 -2.66 9.10
C LYS A 125 15.94 -3.02 10.22
N PRO A 126 17.13 -2.39 10.27
CA PRO A 126 18.05 -2.56 11.37
C PRO A 126 17.37 -2.35 12.72
N GLY A 127 17.56 -3.29 13.66
CA GLY A 127 16.96 -3.26 15.00
C GLY A 127 15.52 -3.79 15.09
N LEU A 128 14.88 -4.14 13.97
CA LEU A 128 13.53 -4.72 13.96
C LEU A 128 13.61 -6.24 13.84
N THR A 129 12.85 -6.97 14.67
CA THR A 129 12.79 -8.43 14.61
C THR A 129 11.40 -8.93 14.19
N PHE A 130 11.33 -10.19 13.74
CA PHE A 130 10.03 -10.84 13.52
C PHE A 130 9.22 -10.97 14.81
N MET A 131 9.86 -11.05 15.98
CA MET A 131 9.13 -11.08 17.25
C MET A 131 8.39 -9.76 17.50
N ASP A 132 8.96 -8.63 17.08
CA ASP A 132 8.29 -7.33 17.21
C ASP A 132 7.10 -7.21 16.26
N LEU A 133 7.23 -7.75 15.05
CA LEU A 133 6.15 -7.79 14.07
C LEU A 133 5.06 -8.80 14.46
N ASP A 134 5.42 -9.93 15.06
CA ASP A 134 4.48 -10.93 15.58
C ASP A 134 3.57 -10.33 16.66
N LYS A 135 4.08 -9.42 17.50
CA LYS A 135 3.24 -8.71 18.49
C LYS A 135 2.14 -7.89 17.83
N ILE A 136 2.42 -7.29 16.66
CA ILE A 136 1.41 -6.53 15.91
C ILE A 136 0.44 -7.51 15.26
N ALA A 137 0.96 -8.49 14.52
CA ALA A 137 0.16 -9.45 13.75
C ALA A 137 -0.83 -10.25 14.61
N TYR A 138 -0.42 -10.62 15.83
CA TYR A 138 -1.20 -11.47 16.72
C TYR A 138 -1.87 -10.72 17.87
N ALA A 139 -1.83 -9.38 17.88
CA ALA A 139 -2.56 -8.58 18.87
C ALA A 139 -4.09 -8.74 18.75
N HIS A 140 -4.58 -8.99 17.54
CA HIS A 140 -6.00 -9.17 17.24
C HIS A 140 -6.20 -10.36 16.30
N SER A 141 -7.39 -10.97 16.34
CA SER A 141 -7.78 -11.90 15.29
C SER A 141 -8.08 -11.14 13.99
N ASP A 142 -7.90 -11.80 12.85
CA ASP A 142 -8.17 -11.18 11.53
C ASP A 142 -9.60 -10.68 11.40
N ILE A 143 -10.56 -11.42 11.97
CA ILE A 143 -11.98 -11.08 11.94
C ILE A 143 -12.24 -9.86 12.81
N ASP A 144 -11.65 -9.80 14.01
CA ASP A 144 -11.87 -8.71 14.94
C ASP A 144 -11.26 -7.42 14.41
N TYR A 145 -10.05 -7.47 13.87
CA TYR A 145 -9.43 -6.30 13.26
C TYR A 145 -10.17 -5.86 11.99
N ALA A 146 -10.68 -6.79 11.18
CA ALA A 146 -11.51 -6.45 10.02
C ALA A 146 -12.78 -5.68 10.43
N LYS A 147 -13.45 -6.09 11.51
CA LYS A 147 -14.62 -5.38 12.07
C LYS A 147 -14.23 -4.00 12.59
N TYR A 148 -13.12 -3.91 13.34
CA TYR A 148 -12.59 -2.66 13.85
C TYR A 148 -12.26 -1.67 12.71
N MET A 149 -11.51 -2.12 11.71
CA MET A 149 -11.14 -1.31 10.55
C MET A 149 -12.38 -0.78 9.83
N GLN A 150 -13.40 -1.61 9.60
CA GLN A 150 -14.63 -1.15 8.96
C GLN A 150 -15.36 -0.11 9.81
N LYS A 151 -15.43 -0.29 11.13
CA LYS A 151 -16.03 0.69 12.05
C LYS A 151 -15.32 2.05 11.97
N GLU A 152 -13.99 2.07 12.03
CA GLU A 152 -13.22 3.32 11.92
C GLU A 152 -13.32 3.94 10.53
N LYS A 153 -13.37 3.12 9.48
CA LYS A 153 -13.62 3.59 8.12
C LYS A 153 -14.95 4.32 8.02
N PHE A 154 -16.04 3.75 8.57
CA PHE A 154 -17.34 4.42 8.56
C PHE A 154 -17.35 5.74 9.33
N LYS A 155 -16.63 5.83 10.45
CA LYS A 155 -16.47 7.09 11.18
C LYS A 155 -15.75 8.14 10.33
N MET A 156 -14.62 7.77 9.73
CA MET A 156 -13.88 8.66 8.83
C MET A 156 -14.74 9.08 7.64
N LEU A 157 -15.48 8.14 7.03
CA LEU A 157 -16.36 8.44 5.90
C LEU A 157 -17.45 9.45 6.25
N LYS A 158 -18.08 9.35 7.43
CA LYS A 158 -19.05 10.34 7.90
C LYS A 158 -18.45 11.75 7.98
N ILE A 159 -17.25 11.86 8.57
CA ILE A 159 -16.54 13.14 8.68
C ILE A 159 -16.30 13.78 7.31
N VAL A 160 -15.92 12.98 6.30
CA VAL A 160 -15.63 13.51 4.95
C VAL A 160 -16.86 13.68 4.06
N SER A 161 -17.98 13.02 4.40
CA SER A 161 -19.24 13.08 3.65
C SER A 161 -20.27 14.05 4.20
N ASP A 162 -20.08 14.62 5.39
CA ASP A 162 -21.00 15.61 6.00
C ASP A 162 -20.89 17.01 5.34
N VAL A 163 -20.91 17.03 4.01
CA VAL A 163 -21.20 18.20 3.14
C VAL A 163 -22.29 17.81 2.17
#